data_AF-A0A8T5IGR6-F1
#
_entry.id   AF-A0A8T5IGR6-F1
#
_cell.length_a   1.000
_cell.length_b   1.000
_cell.length_c   1.000
_cell.angle_alpha   90.00
_cell.angle_beta   90.00
_cell.angle_gamma   90.00
#
_symmetry.space_group_name_H-M   'P 1'
#
loop_
_entity.id
_entity.type
_entity.pdbx_description
1 polymer ?
#
loop_
_entity_poly.entity_id
_entity_poly.type
_entity_poly.pdbx_seq_one_letter_code
_entity_poly.pdbx_strand_id
1 'polypeptide(L)'
;MADPTYSPDGKFMWTGSEWIPAPPKSEPQQPSDQALNMQDSVIGGDVVHSTVIHNDPTAVSSAVIATLQQLGVLGQASVAPQAPPTPEVELPSSFRVGDHVEYHSPTNSRWLNRCTVVGINDDGTYRIEVPKSSRVETKHAVVIGTSPGTIRPAAPPYKVGDRVLVNWKSNGTYYPGKIATKHED
;
A
#
# COMPACT_ATOMS: atom_id res chain seq x y z
N MET A 1 12.37 15.41 -46.99
CA MET A 1 11.59 14.34 -46.35
C MET A 1 12.47 13.82 -45.23
N ALA A 2 11.99 13.81 -43.98
CA ALA A 2 12.82 13.44 -42.83
C ALA A 2 13.13 11.95 -42.88
N ASP A 3 14.40 11.59 -42.74
CA ASP A 3 14.83 10.20 -42.70
C ASP A 3 14.20 9.48 -41.48
N PRO A 4 13.70 8.24 -41.64
CA PRO A 4 13.09 7.51 -40.54
C PRO A 4 14.12 7.24 -39.45
N THR A 5 13.79 7.60 -38.20
CA THR A 5 14.64 7.33 -37.04
C THR A 5 14.34 5.95 -36.49
N TYR A 6 15.34 5.09 -36.45
CA TYR A 6 15.25 3.72 -35.93
C TYR A 6 15.90 3.61 -34.55
N SER A 7 15.40 2.68 -33.73
CA SER A 7 16.06 2.28 -32.49
C SER A 7 17.45 1.67 -32.77
N PRO A 8 18.40 1.73 -31.83
CA PRO A 8 19.75 1.15 -31.99
C PRO A 8 19.75 -0.35 -32.28
N ASP A 9 18.71 -1.06 -31.85
CA ASP A 9 18.49 -2.48 -32.09
C ASP A 9 17.73 -2.78 -33.40
N GLY A 10 17.31 -1.75 -34.12
CA GLY A 10 16.61 -1.84 -35.41
C GLY A 10 15.21 -2.42 -35.35
N LYS A 11 14.66 -2.71 -34.16
CA LYS A 11 13.36 -3.37 -34.00
C LYS A 11 12.18 -2.41 -34.06
N PHE A 12 12.42 -1.14 -33.78
CA PHE A 12 11.39 -0.11 -33.69
C PHE A 12 11.75 1.09 -34.54
N MET A 13 10.70 1.72 -35.08
CA MET A 13 10.76 2.92 -35.89
C MET A 13 9.97 4.03 -35.18
N TRP A 14 10.56 5.22 -35.08
CA TRP A 14 9.93 6.40 -34.49
C TRP A 14 9.08 7.13 -35.53
N THR A 15 7.79 7.34 -35.24
CA THR A 15 6.84 8.02 -36.14
C THR A 15 6.77 9.53 -35.94
N GLY A 16 7.51 10.07 -34.96
CA GLY A 16 7.41 11.46 -34.51
C GLY A 16 6.63 11.60 -33.20
N SER A 17 5.75 10.66 -32.89
CA SER A 17 4.92 10.66 -31.66
C SER A 17 5.00 9.34 -30.87
N GLU A 18 5.29 8.22 -31.52
CA GLU A 18 5.36 6.91 -30.86
C GLU A 18 6.33 5.94 -31.55
N TRP A 19 6.74 4.91 -30.81
CA TRP A 19 7.57 3.81 -31.32
C TRP A 19 6.68 2.69 -31.84
N ILE A 20 6.79 2.40 -33.14
CA ILE A 20 6.09 1.27 -33.77
C ILE A 20 7.10 0.18 -34.19
N PRO A 21 6.69 -1.09 -34.31
CA PRO A 21 7.55 -2.15 -34.84
C PRO A 21 8.05 -1.77 -36.24
N ALA A 22 9.35 -1.93 -36.47
CA ALA A 22 9.93 -1.66 -37.79
C ALA A 22 9.32 -2.64 -38.81
N PRO A 23 8.90 -2.18 -40.00
CA PRO A 23 8.33 -3.06 -41.01
C PRO A 23 9.33 -4.15 -41.40
N PRO A 24 8.89 -5.40 -41.67
CA PRO A 24 9.79 -6.46 -42.10
C PRO A 24 10.49 -6.02 -43.38
N LYS A 25 11.83 -5.95 -43.34
CA LYS A 25 12.65 -5.58 -44.51
C LYS A 25 12.31 -6.52 -45.66
N SER A 26 11.66 -5.99 -46.69
CA SER A 26 11.47 -6.70 -47.95
C SER A 26 12.81 -6.75 -48.69
N GLU A 27 13.46 -7.91 -48.71
CA GLU A 27 14.61 -8.13 -49.60
C GLU A 27 14.13 -8.33 -51.06
N PRO A 28 14.91 -7.86 -52.06
CA PRO A 28 14.47 -7.83 -53.44
C PRO A 28 14.57 -9.19 -54.15
N GLN A 29 13.62 -9.37 -55.06
CA GLN A 29 13.36 -10.48 -55.96
C GLN A 29 14.42 -10.64 -57.07
N GLN A 30 14.82 -11.88 -57.40
CA GLN A 30 15.37 -12.30 -58.71
C GLN A 30 15.14 -13.81 -58.98
N PRO A 31 15.13 -14.30 -60.25
CA PRO A 31 13.97 -15.02 -60.79
C PRO A 31 14.22 -16.46 -61.29
N SER A 32 13.10 -17.15 -61.54
CA SER A 32 12.83 -18.25 -62.49
C SER A 32 13.69 -19.53 -62.48
N ASP A 33 13.05 -20.69 -62.27
CA ASP A 33 12.79 -21.58 -63.40
C ASP A 33 11.69 -22.60 -63.11
N GLN A 34 10.80 -22.78 -64.09
CA GLN A 34 9.64 -23.66 -64.05
C GLN A 34 10.04 -25.10 -64.37
N ALA A 35 9.57 -26.06 -63.57
CA ALA A 35 9.36 -27.43 -64.04
C ALA A 35 8.16 -28.03 -63.30
N LEU A 36 6.98 -27.87 -63.89
CA LEU A 36 5.78 -28.62 -63.53
C LEU A 36 6.06 -30.10 -63.84
N ASN A 37 6.15 -30.94 -62.81
CA ASN A 37 6.09 -32.38 -62.99
C ASN A 37 4.96 -32.96 -62.14
N MET A 38 3.85 -33.23 -62.83
CA MET A 38 2.65 -33.87 -62.29
C MET A 38 2.86 -35.38 -62.37
N GLN A 39 3.09 -36.05 -61.24
CA GLN A 39 2.91 -37.49 -61.12
C GLN A 39 2.09 -37.86 -59.88
N ASP A 40 0.99 -38.51 -60.20
CA ASP A 40 -0.11 -39.07 -59.44
C ASP A 40 0.32 -40.13 -58.41
N SER A 41 -0.06 -39.91 -57.15
CA SER A 41 -0.43 -40.95 -56.18
C SER A 41 -1.05 -40.26 -54.97
N VAL A 42 -2.37 -40.18 -54.98
CA VAL A 42 -3.17 -39.82 -53.80
C VAL A 42 -2.93 -40.82 -52.67
N ILE A 43 -2.06 -40.45 -51.71
CA ILE A 43 -2.22 -40.84 -50.32
C ILE A 43 -2.47 -39.55 -49.55
N GLY A 44 -3.71 -39.39 -49.10
CA GLY A 44 -4.16 -38.29 -48.28
C GLY A 44 -3.35 -38.20 -46.99
N GLY A 45 -2.30 -37.39 -47.03
CA GLY A 45 -1.53 -36.94 -45.89
C GLY A 45 -1.42 -35.43 -46.01
N ASP A 46 -2.56 -34.75 -45.86
CA ASP A 46 -2.61 -33.31 -45.67
C ASP A 46 -1.92 -33.00 -44.34
N VAL A 47 -0.60 -32.87 -44.37
CA VAL A 47 0.16 -32.28 -43.28
C VAL A 47 -0.09 -30.77 -43.36
N VAL A 48 -1.31 -30.37 -43.00
CA VAL A 48 -1.53 -29.08 -42.37
C VAL A 48 -0.74 -29.18 -41.08
N HIS A 49 0.45 -28.60 -41.03
CA HIS A 49 0.98 -28.13 -39.76
C HIS A 49 0.10 -26.97 -39.31
N SER A 50 -1.15 -27.30 -38.94
CA SER A 50 -1.96 -26.47 -38.09
C SER A 50 -1.26 -26.57 -36.75
N THR A 51 -0.23 -25.76 -36.54
CA THR A 51 0.20 -25.42 -35.19
C THR A 51 -0.95 -24.62 -34.62
N VAL A 52 -2.00 -25.33 -34.22
CA VAL A 52 -3.07 -24.80 -33.41
C VAL A 52 -2.36 -24.36 -32.15
N ILE A 53 -2.10 -23.05 -32.03
CA ILE A 53 -1.67 -22.47 -30.78
C ILE A 53 -2.89 -22.62 -29.86
N HIS A 54 -2.95 -23.74 -29.16
CA HIS A 54 -3.80 -23.88 -27.99
C HIS A 54 -3.25 -22.90 -26.96
N ASN A 55 -3.77 -21.68 -27.00
CA ASN A 55 -3.74 -20.77 -25.87
C ASN A 55 -4.67 -21.37 -24.81
N ASP A 56 -4.24 -22.48 -24.21
CA ASP A 56 -4.94 -23.09 -23.11
C ASP A 56 -4.79 -22.12 -21.92
N PRO A 57 -5.89 -21.47 -21.48
CA PRO A 57 -5.83 -20.48 -20.42
C PRO A 57 -5.29 -21.10 -19.13
N THR A 58 -5.45 -22.41 -18.94
CA THR A 58 -4.92 -23.17 -17.80
C THR A 58 -3.40 -23.28 -17.85
N ALA A 59 -2.81 -23.59 -19.00
CA ALA A 59 -1.37 -23.67 -19.22
C ALA A 59 -0.69 -22.30 -19.09
N VAL A 60 -1.32 -21.25 -19.61
CA VAL A 60 -0.81 -19.88 -19.42
C VAL A 60 -0.90 -19.46 -17.96
N SER A 61 -2.01 -19.78 -17.29
CA SER A 61 -2.18 -19.49 -15.86
C SER A 61 -1.16 -20.22 -15.00
N SER A 62 -0.89 -21.50 -15.27
CA SER A 62 0.10 -22.27 -14.52
C SER A 62 1.52 -21.78 -14.77
N ALA A 63 1.86 -21.38 -16.00
CA ALA A 63 3.14 -20.78 -16.32
C ALA A 63 3.34 -19.41 -15.63
N VAL A 64 2.29 -18.58 -15.60
CA VAL A 64 2.30 -17.28 -14.89
C VAL A 64 2.45 -17.51 -13.39
N ILE A 65 1.67 -18.41 -12.80
CA ILE A 65 1.77 -18.77 -11.37
C ILE A 65 3.17 -19.29 -11.04
N ALA A 66 3.72 -20.21 -11.85
CA ALA A 66 5.07 -20.74 -11.64
C ALA A 66 6.14 -19.64 -11.73
N THR A 67 5.99 -18.71 -12.67
CA THR A 67 6.91 -17.57 -12.84
C THR A 67 6.83 -16.61 -11.66
N LEU A 68 5.62 -16.26 -11.18
CA LEU A 68 5.46 -15.44 -9.98
C LEU A 68 6.01 -16.14 -8.73
N GLN A 69 5.98 -17.46 -8.67
CA GLN A 69 6.55 -18.22 -7.55
C GLN A 69 8.08 -18.24 -7.59
N GLN A 70 8.68 -18.37 -8.78
CA GLN A 70 10.14 -18.25 -8.98
C GLN A 70 10.67 -16.83 -8.74
N LEU A 71 9.89 -15.81 -9.07
CA LEU A 71 10.20 -14.41 -8.76
C LEU A 71 9.96 -14.05 -7.29
N GLY A 72 9.59 -15.03 -6.45
CA GLY A 72 9.37 -14.84 -5.01
C GLY A 72 8.09 -14.09 -4.65
N VAL A 73 7.23 -13.80 -5.62
CA VAL A 73 5.95 -13.09 -5.43
C VAL A 73 4.90 -13.98 -4.77
N LEU A 74 4.95 -15.30 -5.02
CA LEU A 74 4.01 -16.30 -4.43
C LEU A 74 4.67 -17.20 -3.36
N GLY A 75 5.83 -16.81 -2.84
CA GLY A 75 6.63 -17.64 -1.92
C GLY A 75 7.01 -16.95 -0.61
N GLN A 76 6.77 -15.65 -0.48
CA GLN A 76 6.79 -15.06 0.85
C GLN A 76 5.50 -15.51 1.52
N ALA A 77 5.62 -16.45 2.45
CA ALA A 77 4.72 -16.47 3.59
C ALA A 77 4.60 -14.99 3.98
N SER A 78 3.42 -14.42 3.74
CA SER A 78 3.09 -13.12 4.25
C SER A 78 3.23 -13.27 5.75
N VAL A 79 4.43 -12.96 6.27
CA VAL A 79 4.53 -12.15 7.45
C VAL A 79 3.67 -10.96 7.09
N ALA A 80 2.37 -11.08 7.42
CA ALA A 80 1.48 -9.95 7.50
C ALA A 80 2.34 -8.84 8.09
N PRO A 81 2.43 -7.65 7.46
CA PRO A 81 3.28 -6.58 7.95
C PRO A 81 3.03 -6.55 9.45
N GLN A 82 4.02 -7.00 10.23
CA GLN A 82 3.82 -7.09 11.66
C GLN A 82 3.48 -5.66 12.00
N ALA A 83 2.26 -5.44 12.51
CA ALA A 83 1.83 -4.10 12.87
C ALA A 83 3.03 -3.52 13.63
N PRO A 84 3.62 -2.40 13.16
CA PRO A 84 4.84 -1.87 13.74
C PRO A 84 4.64 -1.93 15.24
N PRO A 85 5.57 -2.54 16.01
CA PRO A 85 5.33 -2.91 17.39
C PRO A 85 4.64 -1.72 18.05
N THR A 86 3.34 -1.87 18.33
CA THR A 86 2.56 -0.77 18.88
C THR A 86 3.33 -0.39 20.12
N PRO A 87 3.91 0.82 20.20
CA PRO A 87 4.78 1.16 21.31
C PRO A 87 3.99 0.84 22.58
N GLU A 88 4.46 -0.16 23.31
CA GLU A 88 3.81 -0.60 24.53
C GLU A 88 3.93 0.59 25.46
N VAL A 89 2.80 1.28 25.68
CA VAL A 89 2.79 2.50 26.47
C VAL A 89 3.12 2.07 27.89
N GLU A 90 4.35 2.30 28.29
CA GLU A 90 4.81 2.05 29.66
C GLU A 90 3.90 2.85 30.61
N LEU A 91 3.14 2.11 31.42
CA LEU A 91 2.24 2.72 32.39
C LEU A 91 3.09 3.26 33.56
N PRO A 92 2.92 4.53 33.93
CA PRO A 92 3.66 5.12 35.03
C PRO A 92 3.09 4.61 36.34
N SER A 93 3.91 4.64 37.39
CA SER A 93 3.51 4.20 38.72
C SER A 93 2.43 5.10 39.34
N SER A 94 2.40 6.38 38.98
CA SER A 94 1.41 7.35 39.47
C SER A 94 1.37 8.62 38.60
N PHE A 95 0.28 9.39 38.72
CA PHE A 95 0.16 10.74 38.16
C PHE A 95 0.07 11.79 39.26
N ARG A 96 0.34 13.04 38.91
CA ARG A 96 0.16 14.22 39.76
C ARG A 96 -1.01 15.05 39.27
N VAL A 97 -1.59 15.85 40.18
CA VAL A 97 -2.57 16.88 39.80
C VAL A 97 -1.90 17.87 38.84
N GLY A 98 -2.55 18.12 37.71
CA GLY A 98 -2.04 18.92 36.59
C GLY A 98 -1.44 18.09 35.45
N ASP A 99 -1.19 16.79 35.65
CA ASP A 99 -0.62 15.97 34.59
C ASP A 99 -1.61 15.79 33.43
N HIS A 100 -1.05 15.83 32.21
CA HIS A 100 -1.79 15.53 31.00
C HIS A 100 -1.83 14.02 30.79
N VAL A 101 -3.03 13.49 30.65
CA VAL A 101 -3.28 12.06 30.52
C VAL A 101 -4.20 11.79 29.34
N GLU A 102 -4.17 10.55 28.89
CA GLU A 102 -5.13 10.04 27.92
C GLU A 102 -6.23 9.26 28.65
N TYR A 103 -7.50 9.54 28.34
CA TYR A 103 -8.64 8.78 28.87
C TYR A 103 -9.26 7.88 27.78
N HIS A 104 -9.41 6.58 28.07
CA HIS A 104 -10.08 5.68 27.14
C HIS A 104 -11.59 5.82 27.26
N SER A 105 -12.22 6.52 26.31
CA SER A 105 -13.67 6.68 26.26
C SER A 105 -14.34 5.35 25.85
N PRO A 106 -15.15 4.72 26.74
CA PRO A 106 -15.86 3.49 26.38
C PRO A 106 -16.91 3.71 25.29
N THR A 107 -17.49 4.90 25.22
CA THR A 107 -18.54 5.24 24.25
C THR A 107 -18.00 5.59 22.87
N ASN A 108 -16.79 6.15 22.77
CA ASN A 108 -16.17 6.50 21.49
C ASN A 108 -15.14 5.45 21.05
N SER A 109 -14.90 4.41 21.86
CA SER A 109 -13.88 3.38 21.63
C SER A 109 -12.52 3.95 21.21
N ARG A 110 -12.11 5.07 21.84
CA ARG A 110 -10.84 5.76 21.55
C ARG A 110 -10.27 6.46 22.77
N TRP A 111 -8.97 6.69 22.73
CA TRP A 111 -8.25 7.53 23.68
C TRP A 111 -8.49 9.02 23.39
N LEU A 112 -8.73 9.79 24.44
CA LEU A 112 -8.85 11.25 24.41
C LEU A 112 -7.62 11.86 25.06
N ASN A 113 -6.86 12.66 24.32
CA ASN A 113 -5.52 13.14 24.68
C ASN A 113 -5.47 14.55 25.32
N ARG A 114 -6.62 15.17 25.54
CA ARG A 114 -6.74 16.51 26.16
C ARG A 114 -7.21 16.42 27.61
N CYS A 115 -6.95 15.31 28.31
CA CYS A 115 -7.42 15.12 29.67
C CYS A 115 -6.39 15.57 30.68
N THR A 116 -6.87 16.13 31.81
CA THR A 116 -6.01 16.65 32.87
C THR A 116 -6.40 16.03 34.20
N VAL A 117 -5.42 15.61 35.00
CA VAL A 117 -5.66 15.15 36.37
C VAL A 117 -5.97 16.36 37.25
N VAL A 118 -7.14 16.37 37.88
CA VAL A 118 -7.61 17.47 38.76
C VAL A 118 -7.70 17.08 40.23
N GLY A 119 -7.42 15.83 40.56
CA GLY A 119 -7.41 15.32 41.92
C GLY A 119 -6.97 13.87 41.99
N ILE A 120 -6.52 13.47 43.17
CA ILE A 120 -6.18 12.09 43.53
C ILE A 120 -6.99 11.79 44.79
N ASN A 121 -7.77 10.72 44.76
CA ASN A 121 -8.58 10.28 45.90
C ASN A 121 -7.73 9.43 46.86
N ASP A 122 -8.19 9.30 48.11
CA ASP A 122 -7.48 8.53 49.15
C ASP A 122 -7.36 7.03 48.82
N ASP A 123 -8.25 6.50 47.97
CA ASP A 123 -8.23 5.12 47.49
C ASP A 123 -7.22 4.87 46.35
N GLY A 124 -6.50 5.91 45.91
CA GLY A 124 -5.52 5.85 44.82
C GLY A 124 -6.14 5.97 43.41
N THR A 125 -7.45 6.20 43.30
CA THR A 125 -8.08 6.53 42.03
C THR A 125 -7.92 8.03 41.71
N TYR A 126 -8.03 8.37 40.43
CA TYR A 126 -7.81 9.72 39.93
C TYR A 126 -9.12 10.39 39.55
N ARG A 127 -9.17 11.70 39.80
CA ARG A 127 -10.17 12.59 39.24
C ARG A 127 -9.58 13.30 38.04
N ILE A 128 -10.19 13.17 36.87
CA ILE A 128 -9.74 13.80 35.63
C ILE A 128 -10.83 14.69 35.03
N GLU A 129 -10.40 15.72 34.30
CA GLU A 129 -11.26 16.49 33.41
C GLU A 129 -11.09 16.01 31.97
N VAL A 130 -12.23 15.80 31.30
CA VAL A 130 -12.31 15.37 29.91
C VAL A 130 -13.02 16.46 29.12
N PRO A 131 -12.28 17.35 28.43
CA PRO A 131 -12.86 18.35 27.54
C PRO A 131 -13.55 17.67 26.37
N LYS A 132 -14.84 17.94 26.20
CA LYS A 132 -15.62 17.58 25.02
C LYS A 132 -15.91 18.85 24.20
N SER A 133 -16.51 18.68 23.04
CA SER A 133 -16.89 19.81 22.16
C SER A 133 -17.84 20.80 22.82
N SER A 134 -18.69 20.36 23.75
CA SER A 134 -19.74 21.20 24.36
C SER A 134 -19.53 21.52 25.84
N ARG A 135 -18.77 20.71 26.58
CA ARG A 135 -18.54 20.87 28.02
C ARG A 135 -17.31 20.10 28.48
N VAL A 136 -16.79 20.46 29.64
CA VAL A 136 -15.81 19.64 30.36
C VAL A 136 -16.57 18.68 31.28
N GLU A 137 -16.20 17.40 31.25
CA GLU A 137 -16.78 16.38 32.13
C GLU A 137 -15.73 15.88 33.12
N THR A 138 -16.06 15.87 34.40
CA THR A 138 -15.18 15.35 35.45
C THR A 138 -15.46 13.86 35.68
N LYS A 139 -14.42 13.02 35.62
CA LYS A 139 -14.48 11.60 35.98
C LYS A 139 -13.77 11.40 37.30
N HIS A 140 -14.42 10.76 38.28
CA HIS A 140 -13.97 10.77 39.67
C HIS A 140 -13.10 9.59 40.10
N ALA A 141 -13.26 8.40 39.50
CA ALA A 141 -12.60 7.19 39.98
C ALA A 141 -11.98 6.41 38.81
N VAL A 142 -11.08 7.06 38.07
CA VAL A 142 -10.35 6.39 36.99
C VAL A 142 -9.01 5.85 37.50
N VAL A 143 -8.57 4.72 36.95
CA VAL A 143 -7.31 4.05 37.31
C VAL A 143 -6.36 4.04 36.12
N ILE A 144 -5.07 3.85 36.39
CA ILE A 144 -4.04 3.71 35.36
C ILE A 144 -4.22 2.35 34.66
N GLY A 145 -4.24 2.32 33.33
CA GLY A 145 -4.43 1.08 32.58
C GLY A 145 -4.57 1.28 31.08
N THR A 146 -4.93 0.19 30.39
CA THR A 146 -5.18 0.15 28.94
C THR A 146 -6.62 -0.23 28.58
N SER A 147 -7.46 -0.50 29.59
CA SER A 147 -8.86 -0.91 29.42
C SER A 147 -9.81 0.29 29.26
N PRO A 148 -11.02 0.11 28.70
CA PRO A 148 -12.03 1.15 28.68
C PRO A 148 -12.31 1.74 30.07
N GLY A 149 -12.35 3.07 30.17
CA GLY A 149 -12.54 3.78 31.43
C GLY A 149 -11.27 4.03 32.24
N THR A 150 -10.11 3.58 31.77
CA THR A 150 -8.81 3.83 32.40
C THR A 150 -8.08 5.03 31.78
N ILE A 151 -6.99 5.45 32.44
CA ILE A 151 -6.09 6.50 31.98
C ILE A 151 -4.67 5.99 31.76
N ARG A 152 -3.93 6.64 30.88
CA ARG A 152 -2.51 6.37 30.62
C ARG A 152 -1.76 7.69 30.36
N PRO A 153 -0.41 7.69 30.29
CA PRO A 153 0.34 8.89 29.94
C PRO A 153 -0.16 9.45 28.62
N ALA A 154 -0.30 10.77 28.54
CA ALA A 154 -0.47 11.38 27.23
C ALA A 154 0.72 11.03 26.34
N ALA A 155 0.45 10.68 25.09
CA ALA A 155 1.51 10.55 24.10
C ALA A 155 2.33 11.85 24.09
N PRO A 156 3.67 11.76 23.94
CA PRO A 156 4.50 12.95 23.88
C PRO A 156 3.93 13.93 22.85
N PRO A 157 3.81 15.22 23.19
CA PRO A 157 3.30 16.20 22.24
C PRO A 157 4.15 16.17 20.98
N TYR A 158 3.47 16.21 19.83
CA TYR A 158 4.15 16.21 18.55
C TYR A 158 5.09 17.42 18.44
N LYS A 159 6.25 17.16 17.84
CA LYS A 159 7.33 18.12 17.69
C LYS A 159 7.33 18.67 16.27
N VAL A 160 7.81 19.90 16.12
CA VAL A 160 8.14 20.40 14.78
C VAL A 160 9.15 19.45 14.15
N GLY A 161 8.83 18.99 12.95
CA GLY A 161 9.63 18.03 12.20
C GLY A 161 9.20 16.57 12.32
N ASP A 162 8.25 16.22 13.20
CA ASP A 162 7.70 14.86 13.25
C ASP A 162 6.97 14.51 11.96
N ARG A 163 7.17 13.27 11.50
CA ARG A 163 6.43 12.70 10.36
C ARG A 163 5.08 12.19 10.86
N VAL A 164 4.01 12.62 10.22
CA VAL A 164 2.64 12.30 10.61
C VAL A 164 1.81 11.89 9.40
N LEU A 165 0.74 11.15 9.66
CA LEU A 165 -0.30 10.84 8.68
C LEU A 165 -1.52 11.71 8.99
N VAL A 166 -1.93 12.52 8.03
CA VAL A 166 -3.03 13.48 8.21
C VAL A 166 -4.23 13.03 7.38
N ASN A 167 -5.39 12.91 8.01
CA ASN A 167 -6.65 12.75 7.30
C ASN A 167 -7.12 14.13 6.80
N TRP A 168 -6.71 14.48 5.59
CA TRP A 168 -7.05 15.77 5.00
C TRP A 168 -8.53 15.80 4.59
N LYS A 169 -9.25 16.83 5.07
CA LYS A 169 -10.70 17.05 4.83
C LYS A 169 -11.62 15.90 5.31
N SER A 170 -11.12 15.00 6.16
CA SER A 170 -11.87 13.82 6.59
C SER A 170 -12.31 12.89 5.44
N ASN A 171 -11.62 12.93 4.29
CA ASN A 171 -11.94 12.12 3.11
C ASN A 171 -11.55 10.63 3.27
N GLY A 172 -11.02 10.23 4.44
CA GLY A 172 -10.68 8.84 4.77
C GLY A 172 -9.32 8.38 4.23
N THR A 173 -8.72 9.11 3.29
CA THR A 173 -7.35 8.90 2.83
C THR A 173 -6.37 9.67 3.74
N TYR A 174 -5.35 8.98 4.22
CA TYR A 174 -4.30 9.58 5.05
C TYR A 174 -3.10 9.97 4.18
N TYR A 175 -2.69 11.22 4.29
CA TYR A 175 -1.56 11.77 3.55
C TYR A 175 -0.34 11.91 4.45
N PRO A 176 0.86 11.48 4.01
CA PRO A 176 2.09 11.69 4.76
C PRO A 176 2.46 13.17 4.76
N GLY A 177 2.85 13.69 5.92
CA GLY A 177 3.28 15.06 6.10
C GLY A 177 4.36 15.19 7.18
N LYS A 178 4.92 16.39 7.29
CA LYS A 178 5.87 16.77 8.33
C LYS A 178 5.32 18.00 9.04
N ILE A 179 5.32 17.99 10.37
CA ILE A 179 4.85 19.14 11.16
C ILE A 179 5.80 20.31 10.92
N ALA A 180 5.32 21.36 10.26
CA ALA A 180 6.13 22.54 9.92
C ALA A 180 6.23 23.54 11.08
N THR A 181 5.13 23.73 11.80
CA THR A 181 5.03 24.72 12.88
C THR A 181 4.08 24.18 13.96
N LYS A 182 4.39 24.48 15.21
CA LYS A 182 3.49 24.29 16.34
C LYS A 182 2.99 25.66 16.79
N HIS A 183 1.69 25.82 16.91
CA HIS A 183 1.08 26.97 17.57
C HIS A 183 0.56 26.52 18.93
N GLU A 184 0.70 27.40 19.92
CA GLU A 184 0.02 27.23 21.22
C GLU A 184 -1.42 27.74 21.03
N ASP A 185 -2.40 26.95 21.53
CA ASP A 185 -3.82 27.33 21.57
C ASP A 185 -4.07 28.38 22.67
#